data_AF-A0A6G4SDW5-F1
#
_entry.id   AF-A0A6G4SDW5-F1
#
_cell.length_a   1.000
_cell.length_b   1.000
_cell.length_c   1.000
_cell.angle_alpha   90.00
_cell.angle_beta   90.00
_cell.angle_gamma   90.00
#
_symmetry.space_group_name_H-M   'P 1'
#
loop_
_entity.id
_entity.type
_entity.pdbx_description
1 polymer ?
#
loop_
_entity_poly.entity_id
_entity_poly.type
_entity_poly.pdbx_seq_one_letter_code
_entity_poly.pdbx_strand_id
1 'polypeptide(L)' 'MPTKNKLLSILSDAEQEALYGLPDFDDAQRLEFLALNEYELALACSRRGLHAQIYCIIQI' A
#
# COMPACT_ATOMS: atom_id res chain seq x y z
N MET A 1 -11.98 16.56 -14.97
CA MET A 1 -10.62 16.76 -14.45
C MET A 1 -10.69 17.79 -13.33
N PRO A 2 -10.51 17.41 -12.06
CA PRO A 2 -10.60 18.37 -10.96
C PRO A 2 -9.41 19.33 -11.06
N THR A 3 -9.69 20.63 -11.12
CA THR A 3 -8.70 21.70 -11.07
C THR A 3 -8.02 21.67 -9.71
N LYS A 4 -6.83 21.05 -9.61
CA LYS A 4 -5.95 21.11 -8.44
C LYS A 4 -5.61 22.58 -8.15
N ASN A 5 -6.24 23.15 -7.13
CA ASN A 5 -5.94 24.50 -6.67
C ASN A 5 -4.67 24.45 -5.82
N LYS A 6 -3.56 25.02 -6.33
CA LYS A 6 -2.22 24.96 -5.70
C LYS A 6 -2.17 25.53 -4.28
N LEU A 7 -3.17 26.32 -3.88
CA LEU A 7 -3.28 26.88 -2.52
C LEU A 7 -3.94 25.92 -1.51
N LEU A 8 -4.42 24.76 -1.95
CA LEU A 8 -5.05 23.73 -1.12
C LEU A 8 -4.23 22.43 -1.04
N SER A 9 -3.11 22.33 -1.78
CA SER A 9 -2.21 21.17 -1.70
C SER A 9 -1.15 21.40 -0.64
N ILE A 10 -1.23 20.65 0.46
CA ILE A 10 -0.26 20.68 1.56
C ILE A 10 1.13 20.23 1.09
N LEU A 11 1.17 19.32 0.11
CA LEU A 11 2.39 18.78 -0.48
C LEU A 11 2.47 19.17 -1.96
N SER A 12 3.67 19.46 -2.44
CA SER A 12 3.96 19.56 -3.87
C SER A 12 3.76 18.21 -4.56
N ASP A 13 3.58 18.21 -5.88
CA ASP A 13 3.42 16.96 -6.63
C ASP A 13 4.64 16.02 -6.46
N ALA A 14 5.86 16.57 -6.32
CA ALA A 14 7.07 15.79 -6.09
C ALA A 14 7.12 15.16 -4.68
N GLU A 15 6.67 15.90 -3.65
CA GLU A 15 6.57 15.37 -2.29
C GLU A 15 5.47 14.31 -2.19
N GLN A 16 4.36 14.50 -2.89
CA GLN A 16 3.29 13.52 -2.95
C GLN A 16 3.76 12.22 -3.61
N GLU A 17 4.54 12.30 -4.69
CA GLU A 17 5.15 11.13 -5.32
C GLU A 17 6.19 10.46 -4.42
N ALA A 18 7.02 11.24 -3.73
CA ALA A 18 8.04 10.69 -2.83
C ALA A 18 7.44 10.00 -1.59
N LEU A 19 6.29 10.47 -1.08
CA LEU A 19 5.66 9.96 0.14
C LEU A 19 4.55 8.94 -0.11
N TYR A 20 3.84 9.05 -1.23
CA TYR A 20 2.65 8.25 -1.55
C TYR A 20 2.70 7.65 -2.95
N GLY A 21 3.75 7.89 -3.72
CA GLY A 21 3.99 7.20 -4.98
C GLY A 21 4.17 5.70 -4.75
N LEU A 22 3.85 4.93 -5.78
CA LEU A 22 4.09 3.49 -5.75
C LEU A 22 5.60 3.26 -5.75
N PRO A 23 6.15 2.52 -4.77
CA PRO A 23 7.57 2.18 -4.78
C PRO A 23 7.88 1.35 -6.03
N ASP A 24 8.96 1.69 -6.74
CA ASP A 24 9.43 0.89 -7.86
C ASP A 24 10.21 -0.33 -7.34
N PHE A 25 9.47 -1.30 -6.80
CA PHE A 25 10.05 -2.52 -6.27
C PHE A 25 10.51 -3.46 -7.39
N ASP A 26 11.74 -3.95 -7.27
CA ASP A 26 12.21 -5.11 -8.02
C ASP A 26 11.53 -6.42 -7.55
N ASP A 27 11.74 -7.51 -8.29
CA ASP A 27 11.07 -8.78 -8.00
C ASP A 27 11.44 -9.36 -6.61
N ALA A 28 12.66 -9.11 -6.12
CA ALA A 28 13.09 -9.57 -4.81
C ALA A 28 12.43 -8.74 -3.70
N GLN A 29 12.38 -7.43 -3.87
CA GLN A 29 11.71 -6.50 -2.96
C GLN A 29 10.21 -6.76 -2.88
N ARG A 30 9.56 -7.11 -4.00
CA ARG A 30 8.14 -7.50 -4.00
C ARG A 30 7.90 -8.79 -3.23
N LEU A 31 8.79 -9.76 -3.40
CA LEU A 31 8.67 -11.04 -2.69
C LEU A 31 8.82 -10.84 -1.17
N GLU A 32 9.79 -10.02 -0.77
CA GLU A 32 10.01 -9.68 0.65
C GLU A 32 8.86 -8.84 1.21
N PHE A 33 8.37 -7.85 0.47
CA PHE A 33 7.27 -6.99 0.91
C PHE A 33 5.95 -7.77 1.11
N LEU A 34 5.75 -8.82 0.33
CA LEU A 34 4.58 -9.71 0.44
C LEU A 34 4.85 -10.93 1.32
N ALA A 35 6.04 -11.05 1.91
CA ALA A 35 6.37 -12.12 2.83
C ALA A 35 5.66 -11.87 4.17
N LEU A 36 4.74 -12.77 4.51
CA LEU A 36 4.00 -12.70 5.77
C LEU A 36 4.66 -13.64 6.78
N ASN A 37 4.82 -13.16 8.01
CA ASN A 37 5.14 -14.05 9.12
C ASN A 37 3.88 -14.87 9.53
N GLU A 38 4.08 -15.87 10.39
CA GLU A 38 3.00 -16.78 10.81
C GLU A 38 1.81 -16.04 11.45
N TYR A 39 2.08 -14.96 12.19
CA TYR A 39 1.04 -14.16 12.86
C TYR A 39 0.23 -13.33 11.87
N GLU A 40 0.90 -12.68 10.92
CA GLU A 40 0.27 -11.86 9.87
C GLU A 40 -0.57 -12.72 8.93
N LEU A 41 -0.05 -13.90 8.57
CA LEU A 41 -0.80 -14.87 7.78
C LEU A 41 -2.05 -15.35 8.54
N ALA A 42 -1.92 -15.68 9.83
CA ALA A 42 -3.06 -16.06 10.66
C ALA A 42 -4.10 -14.93 10.75
N LEU A 43 -3.66 -13.69 10.89
CA LEU A 43 -4.50 -12.50 10.92
C LEU A 43 -5.25 -12.31 9.59
N ALA A 44 -4.55 -12.40 8.46
CA ALA A 44 -5.16 -12.32 7.14
C ALA A 44 -6.20 -13.43 6.95
N CYS A 45 -5.83 -14.69 7.22
CA CYS A 45 -6.70 -15.86 7.09
C CYS A 45 -7.93 -15.81 8.02
N SER A 46 -7.87 -15.08 9.12
CA SER A 46 -9.03 -14.87 10.02
C SER A 46 -10.18 -14.08 9.36
N ARG A 47 -9.89 -13.35 8.27
CA ARG A 47 -10.89 -12.56 7.55
C ARG A 47 -11.77 -13.45 6.69
N ARG A 48 -13.08 -13.15 6.69
CA ARG A 48 -14.05 -13.88 5.88
C ARG A 48 -14.03 -13.36 4.45
N GLY A 49 -13.59 -14.22 3.53
CA GLY A 49 -13.63 -13.98 2.09
C GLY A 49 -12.34 -13.39 1.52
N LEU A 50 -12.03 -13.76 0.28
CA LEU A 50 -10.76 -13.47 -0.38
C LEU A 50 -10.42 -11.97 -0.42
N HIS A 51 -11.40 -11.12 -0.74
CA HIS A 51 -11.20 -9.67 -0.78
C HIS A 51 -10.77 -9.10 0.57
N ALA A 52 -11.36 -9.58 1.67
CA ALA A 52 -11.02 -9.11 3.01
C ALA A 52 -9.65 -9.61 3.46
N GLN A 53 -9.25 -10.81 3.02
CA GLN A 53 -7.91 -11.36 3.26
C GLN A 53 -6.85 -10.55 2.50
N ILE A 54 -7.05 -10.30 1.20
CA ILE A 54 -6.13 -9.50 0.37
C ILE A 54 -6.02 -8.08 0.90
N TYR A 55 -7.14 -7.45 1.26
CA TYR A 55 -7.13 -6.10 1.83
C TYR A 55 -6.37 -6.06 3.16
N CYS A 56 -6.51 -7.09 3.99
CA CYS A 56 -5.74 -7.21 5.22
C CYS A 56 -4.24 -7.33 4.93
N ILE A 57 -3.82 -8.15 3.97
CA ILE A 57 -2.41 -8.35 3.60
C ILE A 57 -1.75 -7.04 3.13
N ILE A 58 -2.48 -6.20 2.40
CA ILE A 58 -1.94 -4.93 1.86
C ILE A 58 -1.91 -3.82 2.94
N GLN A 59 -2.58 -4.02 4.09
CA GLN A 59 -2.69 -3.03 5.18
C GLN A 59 -1.85 -3.35 6.42
N ILE A 60 -1.25 -4.53 6.49
CA ILE A 60 -0.28 -4.91 7.53
C ILE A 60 1.02 -4.15 7.29
#